data_AF-A0A7X7KQL2-F1
#
_entry.id   AF-A0A7X7KQL2-F1
#
_cell.length_a   1.000
_cell.length_b   1.000
_cell.length_c   1.000
_cell.angle_alpha   90.00
_cell.angle_beta   90.00
_cell.angle_gamma   90.00
#
_symmetry.space_group_name_H-M   'P 1'
#
loop_
_entity.id
_entity.type
_entity.pdbx_description
1 polymer ?
#
loop_
_entity_poly.entity_id
_entity_poly.type
_entity_poly.pdbx_seq_one_letter_code
_entity_poly.pdbx_strand_id
1 'polypeptide(L)'
;AETEDELLEAFRTTVLLKRSLSVPFVHLCCGRFGRLQRYVAPSLGAALTFGVRSSVQGPQPRVCDAARVLHELNWHRPYPAAE
;
A
#
# COMPACT_ATOMS: atom_id res chain seq x y z
N ALA A 1 -1.01 3.88 13.54
CA ALA A 1 -1.67 2.59 13.37
C ALA A 1 -1.01 1.57 14.29
N GLU A 2 -1.30 1.69 15.59
CA GLU A 2 -0.91 0.75 16.64
C GLU A 2 -2.01 -0.29 16.91
N THR A 3 -3.28 0.11 16.73
CA THR A 3 -4.47 -0.72 16.91
C THR A 3 -5.08 -1.14 15.56
N GLU A 4 -5.91 -2.18 15.59
CA GLU A 4 -6.62 -2.65 14.39
C GLU A 4 -7.62 -1.60 13.89
N ASP A 5 -8.28 -0.88 14.79
CA ASP A 5 -9.18 0.22 14.40
C ASP A 5 -8.45 1.32 13.64
N GLU A 6 -7.23 1.70 14.08
CA GLU A 6 -6.41 2.67 13.34
C GLU A 6 -5.96 2.13 11.97
N LEU A 7 -5.75 0.82 11.83
CA LEU A 7 -5.45 0.19 10.55
C LEU A 7 -6.66 0.23 9.61
N LEU A 8 -7.85 -0.10 10.13
CA LEU A 8 -9.10 -0.04 9.35
C LEU A 8 -9.38 1.38 8.87
N GLU A 9 -9.20 2.38 9.74
CA GLU A 9 -9.39 3.78 9.39
C GLU A 9 -8.34 4.24 8.35
N ALA A 10 -7.09 3.74 8.43
CA ALA A 10 -6.07 4.01 7.43
C ALA A 10 -6.45 3.47 6.04
N PHE A 11 -7.04 2.27 5.96
CA PHE A 11 -7.53 1.72 4.70
C PHE A 11 -8.71 2.51 4.15
N ARG A 12 -9.69 2.83 5.02
CA ARG A 12 -10.84 3.66 4.67
C ARG A 12 -10.41 5.02 4.11
N THR A 13 -9.47 5.66 4.79
CA THR A 13 -8.88 6.94 4.36
C THR A 13 -8.22 6.81 2.99
N THR A 14 -7.47 5.75 2.73
CA THR A 14 -6.80 5.55 1.43
C THR A 14 -7.81 5.51 0.28
N VAL A 15 -8.89 4.75 0.44
CA VAL A 15 -9.96 4.65 -0.57
C VAL A 15 -10.71 5.97 -0.72
N LEU A 16 -10.98 6.67 0.38
CA LEU A 16 -11.60 7.99 0.35
C LEU A 16 -10.74 9.00 -0.42
N LEU A 17 -9.43 9.04 -0.17
CA LEU A 17 -8.50 9.90 -0.89
C LEU A 17 -8.50 9.59 -2.40
N LYS A 18 -8.50 8.31 -2.79
CA LYS A 18 -8.59 7.92 -4.20
C LYS A 18 -9.87 8.40 -4.89
N ARG A 19 -10.99 8.44 -4.16
CA ARG A 19 -12.28 8.93 -4.67
C ARG A 19 -12.34 10.46 -4.71
N SER A 20 -11.76 11.13 -3.71
CA SER A 20 -11.91 12.57 -3.50
C SER A 20 -10.86 13.41 -4.23
N LEU A 21 -9.64 12.90 -4.39
CA LEU A 21 -8.55 13.62 -5.04
C LEU A 21 -8.51 13.33 -6.53
N SER A 22 -8.37 14.39 -7.34
CA SER A 22 -8.13 14.30 -8.79
C SER A 22 -6.65 14.14 -9.15
N VAL A 23 -5.77 14.08 -8.14
CA VAL A 23 -4.31 14.01 -8.30
C VAL A 23 -3.73 12.76 -7.64
N PRO A 24 -2.59 12.25 -8.12
CA PRO A 24 -1.85 11.18 -7.45
C PRO A 24 -1.49 11.57 -6.01
N PHE A 25 -1.59 10.63 -5.07
CA PHE A 25 -1.29 10.88 -3.67
C PHE A 25 -0.49 9.76 -3.05
N VAL A 26 0.14 10.08 -1.92
CA VAL A 26 0.82 9.13 -1.05
C VAL A 26 0.14 9.18 0.31
N HIS A 27 -0.21 8.02 0.85
CA HIS A 27 -0.73 7.91 2.20
C HIS A 27 0.20 7.03 3.02
N LEU A 28 0.83 7.61 4.05
CA LEU A 28 1.79 6.91 4.90
C LEU A 28 1.20 6.74 6.29
N CYS A 29 1.15 5.49 6.74
CA CYS A 29 0.85 5.17 8.12
C CYS A 29 2.11 4.67 8.83
N CYS A 30 2.31 5.17 10.04
CA CYS A 30 3.35 4.70 10.94
C CYS A 30 2.76 3.83 12.05
N GLY A 31 3.66 3.22 12.83
CA GLY A 31 3.32 2.32 13.92
C GLY A 31 3.36 0.85 13.54
N ARG A 32 2.89 -0.01 14.44
CA ARG A 32 2.93 -1.48 14.30
C ARG A 32 2.38 -1.99 12.96
N PHE A 33 1.32 -1.38 12.44
CA PHE A 33 0.69 -1.77 11.17
C PHE A 33 1.21 -1.03 9.93
N GLY A 34 2.17 -0.10 10.09
CA GLY A 34 2.65 0.71 8.98
C GLY A 34 3.26 -0.10 7.83
N ARG A 35 3.88 -1.26 8.12
CA ARG A 35 4.41 -2.14 7.06
C ARG A 35 3.31 -2.78 6.25
N LEU A 36 2.28 -3.32 6.89
CA LEU A 36 1.12 -3.89 6.20
C LEU A 36 0.45 -2.82 5.32
N GLN A 37 0.25 -1.62 5.88
CA GLN A 37 -0.33 -0.52 5.13
C GLN A 37 0.48 -0.18 3.88
N ARG A 38 1.82 -0.19 3.93
CA ARG A 38 2.68 0.04 2.76
C ARG A 38 2.57 -0.99 1.66
N TYR A 39 2.21 -2.24 1.97
CA TYR A 39 1.97 -3.28 0.97
C TYR A 39 0.58 -3.15 0.33
N VAL A 40 -0.43 -2.77 1.11
CA VAL A 40 -1.84 -2.75 0.67
C VAL A 40 -2.23 -1.43 0.03
N ALA A 41 -1.69 -0.29 0.49
CA ALA A 41 -2.11 1.03 0.02
C ALA A 41 -2.07 1.22 -1.51
N PRO A 42 -1.09 0.67 -2.27
CA PRO A 42 -1.09 0.77 -3.72
C PRO A 42 -2.35 0.20 -4.39
N SER A 43 -2.83 -0.97 -3.95
CA SER A 43 -4.04 -1.58 -4.51
C SER A 43 -5.33 -0.85 -4.11
N LEU A 44 -5.29 -0.05 -3.03
CA LEU A 44 -6.40 0.80 -2.61
C LEU A 44 -6.38 2.21 -3.23
N GLY A 45 -5.36 2.53 -4.04
CA GLY A 45 -5.32 3.74 -4.86
C GLY A 45 -4.20 4.73 -4.55
N ALA A 46 -3.35 4.47 -3.55
CA ALA A 46 -2.13 5.26 -3.36
C ALA A 46 -1.18 5.08 -4.56
N ALA A 47 -0.57 6.16 -5.03
CA ALA A 47 0.19 6.14 -6.28
C ALA A 47 1.57 5.48 -6.17
N LEU A 48 2.17 5.50 -4.98
CA LEU A 48 3.49 4.91 -4.71
C LEU A 48 3.63 4.48 -3.25
N THR A 49 4.60 3.60 -2.99
CA THR A 49 5.02 3.19 -1.65
C THR A 49 6.55 3.28 -1.54
N PHE A 50 7.06 3.51 -0.33
CA PHE A 50 8.50 3.60 -0.10
C PHE A 50 9.04 2.34 0.54
N GLY A 51 10.23 1.93 0.07
CA GLY A 51 11.01 0.87 0.66
C GLY A 51 12.48 1.25 0.81
N VAL A 52 13.21 0.44 1.57
CA VAL A 52 14.62 0.61 1.88
C VAL A 52 15.50 -0.37 1.11
N ARG A 53 16.77 -0.02 0.89
CA ARG A 53 17.70 -0.85 0.10
C ARG A 53 18.34 -1.98 0.92
N SER A 54 18.84 -1.69 2.11
CA SER A 54 19.75 -2.59 2.84
C SER A 54 19.24 -3.04 4.21
N SER A 55 18.65 -2.16 5.03
CA SER A 55 18.20 -2.51 6.38
C SER A 55 16.76 -2.09 6.62
N VAL A 56 15.93 -3.04 7.05
CA VAL A 56 14.55 -2.78 7.48
C VAL A 56 14.59 -2.19 8.89
N GLN A 57 14.50 -0.86 8.97
CA GLN A 57 14.24 -0.14 10.23
C GLN A 57 12.86 0.50 10.14
N GLY A 58 11.97 0.14 11.08
CA GLY A 58 10.60 0.64 11.11
C GLY A 58 9.66 0.01 10.06
N PRO A 59 8.65 0.78 9.59
CA PRO A 59 7.56 0.23 8.79
C PRO A 59 7.94 -0.02 7.32
N GLN A 60 9.06 0.51 6.82
CA GLN A 60 9.43 0.41 5.40
C GLN A 60 9.88 -1.02 5.04
N PRO A 61 9.25 -1.70 4.07
CA PRO A 61 9.76 -2.97 3.55
C PRO A 61 11.03 -2.75 2.73
N ARG A 62 11.79 -3.82 2.44
CA ARG A 62 12.84 -3.71 1.42
C ARG A 62 12.21 -3.50 0.05
N VAL A 63 12.88 -2.76 -0.82
CA VAL A 63 12.40 -2.51 -2.19
C VAL A 63 12.15 -3.81 -2.94
N CYS A 64 13.04 -4.81 -2.82
CA CYS A 64 12.86 -6.10 -3.48
C CYS A 64 11.64 -6.88 -2.99
N ASP A 65 11.34 -6.85 -1.69
CA ASP A 65 10.19 -7.55 -1.13
C ASP A 65 8.88 -6.87 -1.55
N ALA A 66 8.83 -5.53 -1.51
CA ALA A 66 7.70 -4.75 -2.00
C ALA A 66 7.44 -4.98 -3.49
N ALA A 67 8.49 -4.94 -4.31
CA ALA A 67 8.37 -5.18 -5.75
C ALA A 67 7.81 -6.58 -6.04
N ARG A 68 8.29 -7.62 -5.34
CA ARG A 68 7.78 -8.99 -5.50
C ARG A 68 6.31 -9.09 -5.14
N VAL A 69 5.89 -8.62 -3.96
CA VAL A 69 4.49 -8.69 -3.53
C VAL A 69 3.56 -7.95 -4.49
N LEU A 70 3.91 -6.73 -4.92
CA LEU A 70 3.08 -5.95 -5.82
C LEU A 70 2.99 -6.57 -7.23
N HIS A 71 4.03 -7.28 -7.66
CA HIS A 71 4.02 -8.04 -8.92
C HIS A 71 3.05 -9.23 -8.85
N GLU A 72 3.05 -9.97 -7.74
CA GLU A 72 2.21 -11.17 -7.55
C GLU A 72 0.73 -10.85 -7.36
N LEU A 73 0.39 -9.76 -6.66
CA LEU A 73 -1.01 -9.40 -6.36
C LEU A 73 -1.87 -9.12 -7.59
N ASN A 74 -1.26 -8.92 -8.78
CA ASN A 74 -1.84 -8.80 -10.13
C ASN A 74 -3.11 -7.92 -10.32
N TRP A 75 -3.55 -7.18 -9.30
CA TRP A 75 -4.76 -6.35 -9.27
C TRP A 75 -4.80 -5.25 -10.33
N HIS A 76 -3.63 -4.85 -10.83
CA HIS A 76 -3.47 -3.83 -11.88
C HIS A 76 -3.52 -4.43 -13.29
N ARG A 77 -3.60 -5.76 -13.43
CA ARG A 77 -3.67 -6.45 -14.73
C ARG A 77 -5.13 -6.60 -15.15
N PRO A 78 -5.45 -6.48 -16.45
CA PRO A 78 -6.75 -6.86 -16.96
C PRO A 78 -7.06 -8.34 -16.67
N TYR A 79 -8.34 -8.66 -16.49
CA TYR A 79 -8.76 -10.06 -16.46
C TYR A 79 -8.42 -10.76 -17.79
N PRO A 80 -8.06 -12.05 -17.76
CA PRO A 80 -7.92 -12.81 -18.99
C PRO A 80 -9.25 -12.81 -19.75
N ALA A 81 -9.19 -12.68 -21.08
CA ALA A 81 -10.37 -12.88 -21.92
C ALA A 81 -10.85 -14.33 -21.74
N ALA A 82 -12.17 -14.54 -21.66
CA ALA A 82 -12.72 -15.88 -21.72
C ALA A 82 -12.36 -16.50 -23.08
N GLU A 83 -11.83 -17.72 -23.08
CA GLU A 83 -11.60 -18.54 -24.28
C GLU A 83 -12.92 -18.89 -24.98
#